data_AF-A0AAV8C9K5-F1
#
_entry.id   AF-A0AAV8C9K5-F1
#
_cell.length_a   1.000
_cell.length_b   1.000
_cell.length_c   1.000
_cell.angle_alpha   90.00
_cell.angle_beta   90.00
_cell.angle_gamma   90.00
#
_symmetry.space_group_name_H-M   'P 1'
#
loop_
_entity.id
_entity.type
_entity.pdbx_description
1 polymer ?
#
loop_
_entity_poly.entity_id
_entity_poly.type
_entity_poly.pdbx_seq_one_letter_code
_entity_poly.pdbx_strand_id
1 'polypeptide(L)'
;MATASAPSMASQLITTPKTRFLGTPRGISGFALSNKRRPCLTVKATILPEKPTYQVIQPLNGDPFIGGLETPITSSPLIAWYLSNLPAYRTAVSPLLRGIEVGLAHGYLLVGPFVITGPLRNTPYHGQAGSLAAAGLVVILTLCLSMYGVASFPEGEPSTAPSLTLTGRKKEADKLQTAEGWSQFSGGFFFGGISGVLWAYFLLYVLDLPYFVK
;
A
#
# COMPACT_ATOMS: atom_id res chain seq x y z
N MET A 1 34.74 -34.73 19.27
CA MET A 1 35.90 -34.31 20.09
C MET A 1 37.06 -34.05 19.13
N ALA A 2 37.35 -32.78 18.85
CA ALA A 2 38.52 -32.22 18.13
C ALA A 2 38.18 -30.73 17.88
N THR A 3 38.38 -29.86 18.87
CA THR A 3 39.56 -28.98 19.09
C THR A 3 39.64 -27.78 18.16
N ALA A 4 39.63 -26.61 18.79
CA ALA A 4 39.67 -25.26 18.25
C ALA A 4 41.05 -24.82 17.76
N SER A 5 41.08 -23.79 16.90
CA SER A 5 42.04 -22.68 16.99
C SER A 5 41.66 -21.53 16.04
N ALA A 6 41.66 -20.32 16.59
CA ALA A 6 41.57 -19.05 15.87
C ALA A 6 42.98 -18.46 15.64
N PRO A 7 43.16 -17.55 14.66
CA PRO A 7 44.15 -16.47 14.75
C PRO A 7 43.47 -15.10 14.54
N SER A 8 43.54 -14.18 15.50
CA SER A 8 44.59 -13.16 15.75
C SER A 8 44.61 -11.98 14.77
N MET A 9 44.21 -10.82 15.31
CA MET A 9 44.41 -9.44 14.85
C MET A 9 45.75 -9.20 14.11
N ALA A 10 45.68 -8.47 12.99
CA ALA A 10 46.81 -7.72 12.46
C ALA A 10 46.31 -6.36 11.91
N SER A 11 46.71 -5.31 12.63
CA SER A 11 46.68 -3.92 12.19
C SER A 11 47.68 -3.71 11.06
N GLN A 12 47.27 -3.17 9.91
CA GLN A 12 48.18 -2.53 8.97
C GLN A 12 47.61 -1.22 8.44
N LEU A 13 48.50 -0.25 8.49
CA LEU A 13 48.34 1.19 8.39
C LEU A 13 48.86 1.64 7.00
N ILE A 14 48.18 2.62 6.40
CA ILE A 14 48.63 3.50 5.28
C ILE A 14 48.80 2.85 3.90
N THR A 15 48.18 3.43 2.86
CA THR A 15 48.89 4.11 1.73
C THR A 15 47.89 4.89 0.86
N THR A 16 48.19 6.17 0.66
CA THR A 16 47.49 7.12 -0.21
C THR A 16 47.75 6.82 -1.70
N PRO A 17 46.78 7.03 -2.61
CA PRO A 17 47.06 6.88 -4.04
C PRO A 17 47.79 8.12 -4.60
N LYS A 18 49.07 7.96 -4.96
CA LYS A 18 49.83 8.86 -5.84
C LYS A 18 49.18 8.90 -7.22
N THR A 19 48.56 10.02 -7.60
CA THR A 19 48.20 10.30 -8.99
C THR A 19 49.41 10.79 -9.78
N ARG A 20 49.70 10.08 -10.88
CA ARG A 20 50.73 10.38 -11.89
C ARG A 20 50.66 11.82 -12.37
N PHE A 21 51.81 12.49 -12.34
CA PHE A 21 52.09 13.72 -13.07
C PHE A 21 52.35 13.34 -14.54
N LEU A 22 51.49 13.77 -15.46
CA LEU A 22 51.68 13.62 -16.90
C LEU A 22 51.89 15.02 -17.51
N GLY A 23 52.89 15.12 -18.38
CA GLY A 23 53.57 16.34 -18.77
C GLY A 23 52.74 17.40 -19.51
N THR A 24 53.26 18.62 -19.45
CA THR A 24 52.81 19.79 -20.18
C THR A 24 53.38 19.82 -21.60
N PRO A 25 52.57 20.13 -22.63
CA PRO A 25 53.10 20.67 -23.87
C PRO A 25 53.00 22.21 -23.88
N ARG A 26 54.07 22.83 -24.38
CA ARG A 26 54.21 24.27 -24.63
C ARG A 26 53.38 24.68 -25.84
N GLY A 27 52.77 25.86 -25.74
CA GLY A 27 52.34 26.65 -26.89
C GLY A 27 50.85 26.55 -27.19
N ILE A 28 50.12 27.62 -26.85
CA ILE A 28 48.98 28.24 -27.55
C ILE A 28 48.34 29.20 -26.52
N SER A 29 48.43 30.49 -26.81
CA SER A 29 47.72 31.55 -26.11
C SER A 29 46.22 31.42 -26.36
N GLY A 30 45.43 31.17 -25.32
CA GLY A 30 43.97 31.12 -25.37
C GLY A 30 43.38 31.21 -23.98
N PHE A 31 42.36 32.04 -23.82
CA PHE A 31 41.70 32.42 -22.57
C PHE A 31 41.51 31.28 -21.56
N ALA A 32 41.85 31.54 -20.29
CA ALA A 32 41.56 30.66 -19.17
C ALA A 32 40.04 30.54 -18.97
N LEU A 33 39.42 29.47 -19.50
CA LEU A 33 38.11 29.05 -19.05
C LEU A 33 38.25 28.56 -17.61
N SER A 34 37.81 29.40 -16.67
CA SER A 34 37.60 29.05 -15.27
C SER A 34 36.78 27.75 -15.22
N ASN A 35 37.43 26.68 -14.76
CA ASN A 35 36.80 25.40 -14.49
C ASN A 35 35.85 25.60 -13.30
N LYS A 36 34.62 26.02 -13.61
CA LYS A 36 33.55 26.23 -12.64
C LYS A 36 33.20 24.84 -12.09
N ARG A 37 33.90 24.45 -11.02
CA ARG A 37 33.59 23.27 -10.21
C ARG A 37 32.10 23.32 -9.92
N ARG A 38 31.32 22.42 -10.52
CA ARG A 38 29.92 22.25 -10.15
C ARG A 38 29.94 21.84 -8.67
N PRO A 39 29.24 22.54 -7.77
CA PRO A 39 29.13 22.08 -6.40
C PRO A 39 28.33 20.78 -6.43
N CYS A 40 29.01 19.65 -6.27
CA CYS A 40 28.35 18.43 -5.84
C CYS A 40 27.94 18.66 -4.40
N LEU A 41 26.65 18.93 -4.19
CA LEU A 41 26.06 18.97 -2.86
C LEU A 41 26.02 17.54 -2.33
N THR A 42 27.13 17.09 -1.74
CA THR A 42 27.08 15.99 -0.78
C THR A 42 26.36 16.53 0.45
N VAL A 43 25.04 16.30 0.51
CA VAL A 43 24.26 16.53 1.73
C VAL A 43 24.79 15.54 2.77
N LYS A 44 25.77 15.99 3.55
CA LYS A 44 26.08 15.33 4.82
C LYS A 44 24.83 15.46 5.67
N ALA A 45 24.27 14.32 6.06
CA ALA A 45 23.22 14.25 7.06
C ALA A 45 23.56 15.22 8.19
N THR A 46 22.61 16.10 8.45
CA THR A 46 22.65 17.09 9.53
C THR A 46 23.20 16.44 10.78
N ILE A 47 24.19 17.11 11.38
CA ILE A 47 24.82 16.76 12.65
C ILE A 47 23.72 16.27 13.63
N LEU A 48 23.65 14.96 13.83
CA LEU A 48 22.93 14.41 14.97
C LEU A 48 23.76 14.81 16.19
N PRO A 49 23.18 15.48 17.20
CA PRO A 49 23.89 15.78 18.43
C PRO A 49 24.45 14.47 19.02
N GLU A 50 25.59 14.56 19.70
CA GLU A 50 26.38 13.46 20.30
C GLU A 50 25.56 12.52 21.21
N LYS A 51 24.34 12.93 21.57
CA LYS A 51 23.33 12.14 22.26
C LYS A 51 22.20 11.81 21.28
N PRO A 52 21.93 10.52 20.98
CA PRO A 52 20.79 10.17 20.15
C PRO A 52 19.52 10.49 20.94
N THR A 53 18.92 11.66 20.68
CA THR A 53 17.56 11.94 21.11
C THR A 53 16.64 10.92 20.44
N TYR A 54 15.75 10.30 21.21
CA TYR A 54 14.82 9.31 20.69
C TYR A 54 13.95 9.94 19.59
N GLN A 55 14.23 9.60 18.34
CA GLN A 55 13.53 10.08 17.16
C GLN A 55 12.48 9.05 16.76
N VAL A 56 11.22 9.41 16.92
CA VAL A 56 10.07 8.55 16.61
C VAL A 56 9.81 8.41 15.11
N ILE A 57 10.26 9.38 14.32
CA ILE A 57 10.06 9.44 12.87
C ILE A 57 11.36 9.03 12.19
N GLN A 58 11.33 7.94 11.42
CA GLN A 58 12.50 7.38 10.74
C GLN A 58 12.27 7.35 9.21
N PRO A 59 13.33 7.34 8.39
CA PRO A 59 13.18 7.13 6.95
C PRO A 59 12.62 5.74 6.65
N LEU A 60 11.84 5.60 5.57
CA LEU A 60 11.20 4.33 5.20
C LEU A 60 12.23 3.20 5.05
N ASN A 61 12.09 2.13 5.84
CA ASN A 61 12.99 0.98 5.82
C ASN A 61 14.49 1.35 5.96
N GLY A 62 14.81 2.49 6.59
CA GLY A 62 16.18 3.00 6.73
C GLY A 62 16.75 3.72 5.50
N ASP A 63 15.99 3.85 4.40
CA ASP A 63 16.44 4.54 3.18
C ASP A 63 15.81 5.94 3.06
N PRO A 64 16.60 7.03 3.22
CA PRO A 64 16.09 8.40 3.17
C PRO A 64 15.80 8.91 1.75
N PHE A 65 16.09 8.13 0.70
CA PHE A 65 15.85 8.53 -0.69
C PHE A 65 14.52 8.03 -1.25
N ILE A 66 13.80 7.20 -0.50
CA ILE A 66 12.45 6.75 -0.84
C ILE A 66 11.43 7.73 -0.24
N GLY A 67 10.44 8.15 -1.03
CA GLY A 67 9.41 9.12 -0.63
C GLY A 67 8.40 8.58 0.38
N GLY A 68 8.86 8.22 1.59
CA GLY A 68 8.04 7.78 2.72
C GLY A 68 8.76 7.91 4.06
N LEU A 69 7.99 8.04 5.15
CA LEU A 69 8.51 8.13 6.51
C LEU A 69 7.83 7.06 7.39
N GLU A 70 8.61 6.41 8.23
CA GLU A 70 8.11 5.56 9.31
C GLU A 70 7.69 6.44 10.47
N THR A 71 6.38 6.47 10.70
CA THR A 71 5.73 7.17 11.80
C THR A 71 4.96 6.15 12.63
N PRO A 72 4.53 6.48 13.86
CA PRO A 72 3.67 5.61 14.65
C PRO A 72 2.33 5.29 13.98
N ILE A 73 1.93 6.08 12.97
CA ILE A 73 0.71 5.87 12.20
C ILE A 73 0.96 4.88 11.05
N THR A 74 2.11 4.96 10.39
CA THR A 74 2.43 4.11 9.23
C THR A 74 3.06 2.78 9.62
N SER A 75 3.91 2.76 10.65
CA SER A 75 4.79 1.63 11.00
C SER A 75 4.63 1.19 12.46
N SER A 76 3.41 1.25 13.02
CA SER A 76 3.10 0.68 14.33
C SER A 76 2.77 -0.82 14.24
N PRO A 77 3.19 -1.66 15.20
CA PRO A 77 2.87 -3.09 15.22
C PRO A 77 1.36 -3.37 15.15
N LEU A 78 0.53 -2.56 15.82
CA LEU A 78 -0.92 -2.74 15.83
C LEU A 78 -1.53 -2.44 14.44
N ILE A 79 -1.11 -1.35 13.81
CA ILE A 79 -1.64 -0.91 12.52
C ILE A 79 -1.15 -1.84 11.41
N ALA A 80 0.12 -2.22 11.44
CA ALA A 80 0.69 -3.20 10.51
C ALA A 80 -0.01 -4.55 10.63
N TRP A 81 -0.31 -5.01 11.84
CA TRP A 81 -1.09 -6.23 12.07
C TRP A 81 -2.52 -6.10 11.54
N TYR A 82 -3.20 -4.98 11.83
CA TYR A 82 -4.57 -4.74 11.36
C TYR A 82 -4.62 -4.74 9.83
N LEU A 83 -3.81 -3.89 9.16
CA LEU A 83 -3.77 -3.77 7.71
C LEU A 83 -3.38 -5.08 7.02
N SER A 84 -2.42 -5.83 7.58
CA SER A 84 -2.00 -7.11 6.99
C SER A 84 -3.10 -8.18 7.01
N ASN A 85 -4.05 -8.08 7.95
CA ASN A 85 -5.17 -9.00 8.04
C ASN A 85 -6.38 -8.59 7.21
N LEU A 86 -6.45 -7.33 6.74
CA LEU A 86 -7.54 -6.87 5.88
C LEU A 86 -7.54 -7.62 4.53
N PRO A 87 -8.73 -7.85 3.94
CA PRO A 87 -8.85 -8.53 2.65
C PRO A 87 -8.06 -7.83 1.54
N ALA A 88 -7.91 -6.50 1.60
CA ALA A 88 -7.13 -5.74 0.61
C ALA A 88 -5.65 -6.18 0.54
N TYR A 89 -4.98 -6.37 1.68
CA TYR A 89 -3.56 -6.78 1.74
C TYR A 89 -3.37 -8.31 1.86
N ARG A 90 -4.51 -9.01 1.70
CA ARG A 90 -4.80 -10.44 1.54
C ARG A 90 -3.95 -11.33 0.64
N THR A 91 -2.74 -10.95 0.23
CA THR A 91 -2.04 -11.42 -1.00
C THR A 91 -2.00 -12.94 -1.27
N ALA A 92 -2.07 -13.80 -0.26
CA ALA A 92 -2.02 -15.25 -0.41
C ALA A 92 -3.40 -15.90 -0.70
N VAL A 93 -4.50 -15.15 -0.51
CA VAL A 93 -5.88 -15.64 -0.69
C VAL A 93 -6.39 -15.27 -2.07
N SER A 94 -7.31 -16.07 -2.62
CA SER A 94 -7.93 -15.78 -3.91
C SER A 94 -8.62 -14.40 -3.91
N PRO A 95 -8.53 -13.64 -5.01
CA PRO A 95 -9.18 -12.33 -5.12
C PRO A 95 -10.70 -12.38 -4.94
N LEU A 96 -11.35 -13.49 -5.32
CA LEU A 96 -12.78 -13.71 -5.15
C LEU A 96 -13.21 -13.59 -3.69
N LEU A 97 -12.54 -14.30 -2.77
CA LEU A 97 -12.90 -14.28 -1.34
C LEU A 97 -12.70 -12.89 -0.74
N ARG A 98 -11.64 -12.19 -1.15
CA ARG A 98 -11.40 -10.81 -0.75
C ARG A 98 -12.51 -9.89 -1.23
N GLY A 99 -12.94 -10.08 -2.49
CA GLY A 99 -14.06 -9.35 -3.08
C GLY A 99 -15.34 -9.55 -2.29
N ILE A 100 -15.65 -10.79 -1.87
CA ILE A 100 -16.82 -11.08 -1.04
C ILE A 100 -16.76 -10.36 0.31
N GLU A 101 -15.63 -10.43 1.02
CA GLU A 101 -15.48 -9.78 2.34
C GLU A 101 -15.61 -8.25 2.23
N VAL A 102 -14.98 -7.66 1.21
CA VAL A 102 -15.08 -6.22 0.94
C VAL A 102 -16.50 -5.84 0.54
N GLY A 103 -17.11 -6.59 -0.37
CA GLY A 103 -18.48 -6.37 -0.85
C GLY A 103 -19.48 -6.44 0.30
N LEU A 104 -19.39 -7.47 1.15
CA LEU A 104 -20.28 -7.66 2.29
C LEU A 104 -20.19 -6.50 3.28
N ALA A 105 -18.97 -6.10 3.65
CA ALA A 105 -18.76 -4.96 4.55
C ALA A 105 -19.33 -3.65 3.99
N HIS A 106 -19.08 -3.35 2.70
CA HIS A 106 -19.56 -2.12 2.08
C HIS A 106 -21.07 -2.15 1.80
N GLY A 107 -21.60 -3.28 1.36
CA GLY A 107 -23.04 -3.47 1.16
C GLY A 107 -23.83 -3.28 2.46
N TYR A 108 -23.33 -3.85 3.56
CA TYR A 108 -23.92 -3.67 4.89
C TYR A 108 -23.85 -2.21 5.36
N LEU A 109 -22.71 -1.54 5.17
CA LEU A 109 -22.49 -0.15 5.56
C LEU A 109 -23.44 0.82 4.84
N LEU A 110 -23.63 0.64 3.53
CA LEU A 110 -24.36 1.58 2.68
C LEU A 110 -25.86 1.63 3.00
N VAL A 111 -26.47 0.56 3.50
CA VAL A 111 -27.90 0.53 3.81
C VAL A 111 -28.29 1.57 4.86
N GLY A 112 -27.46 1.78 5.89
CA GLY A 112 -27.75 2.70 6.99
C GLY A 112 -28.07 4.13 6.52
N PRO A 113 -27.15 4.81 5.81
CA PRO A 113 -27.39 6.15 5.29
C PRO A 113 -28.60 6.23 4.36
N PHE A 114 -28.79 5.28 3.45
CA PHE A 114 -29.91 5.33 2.49
C PHE A 114 -31.28 5.13 3.14
N VAL A 115 -31.37 4.33 4.21
CA VAL A 115 -32.61 4.11 4.93
C VAL A 115 -32.96 5.33 5.82
N ILE A 116 -31.99 5.88 6.55
CA ILE A 116 -32.25 6.97 7.53
C ILE A 116 -32.29 8.34 6.86
N THR A 117 -31.36 8.62 5.96
CA THR A 117 -31.22 9.94 5.31
C THR A 117 -31.80 9.96 3.89
N GLY A 118 -32.50 8.89 3.49
CA GLY A 118 -33.14 8.80 2.19
C GLY A 118 -34.31 9.77 2.03
N PRO A 119 -34.71 10.08 0.78
CA PRO A 119 -35.84 10.97 0.50
C PRO A 119 -37.18 10.42 1.01
N LEU A 120 -37.29 9.09 1.11
CA LEU A 120 -38.48 8.38 1.55
C LEU A 120 -38.45 8.00 3.04
N ARG A 121 -37.53 8.56 3.83
CA ARG A 121 -37.31 8.22 5.25
C ARG A 121 -38.55 8.35 6.15
N ASN A 122 -39.47 9.25 5.83
CA ASN A 122 -40.69 9.48 6.62
C ASN A 122 -41.88 8.61 6.19
N THR A 123 -41.67 7.70 5.22
CA THR A 123 -42.72 6.83 4.69
C THR A 123 -42.54 5.41 5.24
N PRO A 124 -43.60 4.59 5.33
CA PRO A 124 -43.48 3.20 5.77
C PRO A 124 -42.64 2.34 4.83
N TYR A 125 -42.34 2.82 3.62
CA TYR A 125 -41.54 2.13 2.60
C TYR A 125 -40.04 2.49 2.64
N HIS A 126 -39.59 3.26 3.64
CA HIS A 126 -38.19 3.73 3.76
C HIS A 126 -37.16 2.58 3.68
N GLY A 127 -37.48 1.40 4.22
CA GLY A 127 -36.60 0.24 4.19
C GLY A 127 -36.38 -0.36 2.83
N GLN A 128 -37.46 -0.55 2.07
CA GLN A 128 -37.40 -1.09 0.73
C GLN A 128 -36.70 -0.10 -0.20
N ALA A 129 -37.05 1.19 -0.11
CA ALA A 129 -36.44 2.25 -0.91
C ALA A 129 -34.95 2.40 -0.61
N GLY A 130 -34.54 2.41 0.67
CA GLY A 130 -33.15 2.54 1.07
C GLY A 130 -32.29 1.34 0.66
N SER A 131 -32.83 0.13 0.80
CA SER A 131 -32.13 -1.10 0.40
C SER A 131 -31.99 -1.21 -1.13
N LEU A 132 -33.02 -0.82 -1.89
CA LEU A 132 -32.95 -0.76 -3.35
C LEU A 132 -31.91 0.26 -3.82
N ALA A 133 -31.87 1.45 -3.20
CA ALA A 133 -30.88 2.48 -3.50
C ALA A 133 -29.44 2.01 -3.19
N ALA A 134 -29.24 1.34 -2.05
CA ALA A 134 -27.95 0.76 -1.69
C ALA A 134 -27.52 -0.33 -2.69
N ALA A 135 -28.42 -1.23 -3.08
CA ALA A 135 -28.16 -2.24 -4.11
C ALA A 135 -27.78 -1.61 -5.46
N GLY A 136 -28.49 -0.55 -5.87
CA GLY A 136 -28.16 0.23 -7.06
C GLY A 136 -26.76 0.84 -6.99
N LEU A 137 -26.35 1.39 -5.84
CA LEU A 137 -25.00 1.92 -5.66
C LEU A 137 -23.93 0.82 -5.74
N VAL A 138 -24.19 -0.36 -5.17
CA VAL A 138 -23.29 -1.53 -5.30
C VAL A 138 -23.11 -1.94 -6.76
N VAL A 139 -24.19 -1.94 -7.57
CA VAL A 139 -24.13 -2.23 -9.01
C VAL A 139 -23.23 -1.21 -9.72
N ILE A 140 -23.42 0.09 -9.43
CA ILE A 140 -22.61 1.16 -10.03
C ILE A 140 -21.13 1.00 -9.66
N LEU A 141 -20.82 0.74 -8.39
CA LEU A 141 -19.44 0.49 -7.93
C LEU A 141 -18.81 -0.73 -8.60
N THR A 142 -19.58 -1.81 -8.77
CA THR A 142 -19.14 -3.02 -9.48
C THR A 142 -18.78 -2.69 -10.94
N LEU A 143 -19.57 -1.85 -11.60
CA LEU A 143 -19.30 -1.41 -12.97
C LEU A 143 -18.03 -0.54 -13.02
N CYS A 144 -17.85 0.39 -12.07
CA CYS A 144 -16.61 1.16 -11.95
C CYS A 144 -15.38 0.27 -11.75
N LEU A 145 -15.48 -0.75 -10.89
CA LEU A 145 -14.42 -1.74 -10.68
C LEU A 145 -14.14 -2.51 -11.98
N SER A 146 -15.17 -2.90 -12.72
CA SER A 146 -15.02 -3.62 -14.00
C SER A 146 -14.32 -2.74 -15.05
N MET A 147 -14.72 -1.47 -15.17
CA MET A 147 -14.07 -0.50 -16.06
C MET A 147 -12.60 -0.29 -15.67
N TYR A 148 -12.29 -0.20 -14.37
CA TYR A 148 -10.91 -0.11 -13.90
C TYR A 148 -10.09 -1.34 -14.29
N GLY A 149 -10.68 -2.54 -14.17
CA GLY A 149 -10.04 -3.79 -14.56
C GLY A 149 -9.63 -3.80 -16.04
N VAL A 150 -10.56 -3.43 -16.91
CA VAL A 150 -10.33 -3.36 -18.37
C VAL A 150 -9.30 -2.27 -18.73
N ALA A 151 -9.33 -1.13 -18.06
CA ALA A 151 -8.41 -0.02 -18.36
C ALA A 151 -7.00 -0.23 -17.79
N SER A 152 -6.85 -0.98 -16.69
CA SER A 152 -5.59 -1.09 -15.94
C SER A 152 -4.83 -2.38 -16.21
N PHE A 153 -5.51 -3.47 -16.58
CA PHE A 153 -4.88 -4.78 -16.76
C PHE A 153 -5.13 -5.32 -18.18
N PRO A 154 -4.14 -5.26 -19.09
CA PRO A 154 -4.22 -5.96 -20.36
C PRO A 154 -4.16 -7.49 -20.16
N GLU A 155 -4.81 -8.25 -21.04
CA GLU A 155 -4.81 -9.71 -20.99
C GLU A 155 -3.39 -10.26 -21.25
N GLY A 156 -2.90 -11.12 -20.35
CA GLY A 156 -1.62 -11.82 -20.50
C GLY A 156 -0.40 -11.18 -19.81
N GLU A 157 -0.55 -10.01 -19.16
CA GLU A 157 0.55 -9.44 -18.37
C GLU A 157 0.69 -10.09 -16.97
N PRO A 158 1.93 -10.29 -16.49
CA PRO A 158 2.17 -10.76 -15.14
C PRO A 158 1.76 -9.69 -14.11
N SER A 159 1.44 -10.13 -12.90
CA SER A 159 0.98 -9.25 -11.82
C SER A 159 1.91 -8.05 -11.58
N THR A 160 1.35 -6.84 -11.63
CA THR A 160 2.05 -5.57 -11.36
C THR A 160 2.38 -5.36 -9.88
N ALA A 161 1.97 -6.28 -9.00
CA ALA A 161 2.18 -6.15 -7.57
C ALA A 161 3.65 -6.31 -7.17
N PRO A 162 4.12 -5.58 -6.14
CA PRO A 162 5.47 -5.72 -5.64
C PRO A 162 5.72 -7.15 -5.13
N SER A 163 6.67 -7.85 -5.74
CA SER A 163 7.07 -9.21 -5.39
C SER A 163 8.11 -9.26 -4.26
N LEU A 164 8.29 -8.17 -3.51
CA LEU A 164 9.27 -8.06 -2.43
C LEU A 164 8.56 -7.62 -1.13
N THR A 165 8.89 -8.27 -0.02
CA THR A 165 8.51 -7.80 1.31
C THR A 165 9.41 -6.66 1.75
N LEU A 166 8.99 -5.90 2.78
CA LEU A 166 9.81 -4.84 3.40
C LEU A 166 11.18 -5.38 3.88
N THR A 167 11.22 -6.65 4.27
CA THR A 167 12.43 -7.39 4.68
C THR A 167 13.27 -7.93 3.52
N GLY A 168 12.92 -7.59 2.27
CA GLY A 168 13.64 -8.02 1.06
C GLY A 168 13.38 -9.46 0.63
N ARG A 169 12.42 -10.19 1.23
CA ARG A 169 12.08 -11.55 0.79
C ARG A 169 11.27 -11.49 -0.50
N LYS A 170 11.58 -12.39 -1.43
CA LYS A 170 10.73 -12.61 -2.61
C LYS A 170 9.39 -13.19 -2.15
N LYS A 171 8.32 -12.52 -2.55
CA LYS A 171 6.92 -12.85 -2.28
C LYS A 171 6.23 -13.07 -3.62
N GLU A 172 5.30 -14.02 -3.68
CA GLU A 172 4.44 -14.16 -4.84
C GLU A 172 3.70 -12.84 -5.10
N ALA A 173 3.78 -12.35 -6.34
CA ALA A 173 3.08 -11.15 -6.74
C ALA A 173 1.56 -11.36 -6.55
N ASP A 174 0.86 -10.35 -6.06
CA ASP A 174 -0.55 -10.46 -5.74
C ASP A 174 -1.36 -10.82 -6.99
N LYS A 175 -2.04 -11.97 -6.94
CA LYS A 175 -2.90 -12.46 -8.03
C LYS A 175 -4.02 -11.47 -8.38
N LEU A 176 -4.34 -10.56 -7.47
CA LEU A 176 -5.35 -9.51 -7.67
C LEU A 176 -4.98 -8.48 -8.75
N GLN A 177 -3.70 -8.20 -8.97
CA GLN A 177 -3.22 -7.24 -9.99
C GLN A 177 -3.04 -7.92 -11.36
N THR A 178 -4.00 -8.77 -11.74
CA THR A 178 -4.08 -9.42 -13.05
C THR A 178 -5.51 -9.25 -13.59
N ALA A 179 -5.70 -9.29 -14.91
CA ALA A 179 -7.03 -9.15 -15.51
C ALA A 179 -8.02 -10.21 -14.98
N GLU A 180 -7.57 -11.47 -14.88
CA GLU A 180 -8.38 -12.57 -14.34
C GLU A 180 -8.68 -12.38 -12.84
N GLY A 181 -7.67 -12.02 -12.06
CA GLY A 181 -7.84 -11.80 -10.62
C GLY A 181 -8.75 -10.62 -10.29
N TRP A 182 -8.67 -9.54 -11.06
CA TRP A 182 -9.53 -8.37 -10.88
C TRP A 182 -10.98 -8.66 -11.29
N SER A 183 -11.18 -9.43 -12.36
CA SER A 183 -12.51 -9.92 -12.75
C SER A 183 -13.15 -10.74 -11.63
N GLN A 184 -12.42 -11.71 -11.06
CA GLN A 184 -12.88 -12.49 -9.91
C GLN A 184 -13.16 -11.63 -8.66
N PHE A 185 -12.34 -10.61 -8.40
CA PHE A 185 -12.56 -9.67 -7.31
C PHE A 185 -13.86 -8.86 -7.50
N SER A 186 -14.10 -8.33 -8.70
CA SER A 186 -15.31 -7.56 -9.02
C SER A 186 -16.58 -8.41 -8.91
N GLY A 187 -16.54 -9.67 -9.36
CA GLY A 187 -17.63 -10.62 -9.20
C GLY A 187 -17.89 -10.96 -7.72
N GLY A 188 -16.82 -11.14 -6.93
CA GLY A 188 -16.91 -11.31 -5.48
C GLY A 188 -17.52 -10.09 -4.78
N PHE A 189 -17.11 -8.88 -5.19
CA PHE A 189 -17.64 -7.62 -4.65
C PHE A 189 -19.13 -7.46 -4.93
N PHE A 190 -19.58 -7.79 -6.14
CA PHE A 190 -21.00 -7.75 -6.49
C PHE A 190 -21.83 -8.71 -5.63
N PHE A 191 -21.42 -9.97 -5.56
CA PHE A 191 -22.12 -10.99 -4.78
C PHE A 191 -22.12 -10.65 -3.28
N GLY A 192 -20.96 -10.24 -2.74
CA GLY A 192 -20.81 -9.78 -1.37
C GLY A 192 -21.66 -8.54 -1.08
N GLY A 193 -21.69 -7.58 -2.00
CA GLY A 193 -22.44 -6.33 -1.83
C GLY A 193 -23.95 -6.53 -1.78
N ILE A 194 -24.51 -7.30 -2.72
CA ILE A 194 -25.95 -7.60 -2.72
C ILE A 194 -26.34 -8.44 -1.49
N SER A 195 -25.53 -9.43 -1.12
CA SER A 195 -25.78 -10.23 0.09
C SER A 195 -25.67 -9.40 1.38
N GLY A 196 -24.73 -8.45 1.46
CA GLY A 196 -24.61 -7.52 2.58
C GLY A 196 -25.81 -6.58 2.71
N VAL A 197 -26.34 -6.07 1.59
CA VAL A 197 -27.55 -5.25 1.57
C VAL A 197 -28.77 -6.06 2.04
N LEU A 198 -28.93 -7.28 1.53
CA LEU A 198 -30.02 -8.18 1.95
C LEU A 198 -29.92 -8.52 3.44
N TRP A 199 -28.71 -8.75 3.95
CA TRP A 199 -28.49 -9.04 5.36
C TRP A 199 -28.84 -7.84 6.26
N ALA A 200 -28.44 -6.63 5.86
CA ALA A 200 -28.82 -5.41 6.57
C ALA A 200 -30.34 -5.21 6.58
N TYR A 201 -31.02 -5.42 5.44
CA TYR A 201 -32.47 -5.36 5.35
C TYR A 201 -33.14 -6.40 6.28
N PHE A 202 -32.64 -7.63 6.30
CA PHE A 202 -33.15 -8.70 7.15
C PHE A 202 -33.03 -8.36 8.64
N LEU A 203 -31.87 -7.84 9.07
CA LEU A 203 -31.64 -7.46 10.47
C LEU A 203 -32.52 -6.28 10.92
N LEU A 204 -32.78 -5.33 10.04
CA LEU A 204 -33.59 -4.15 10.35
C LEU A 204 -35.10 -4.42 10.35
N TYR A 205 -35.59 -5.27 9.44
CA TYR A 205 -37.04 -5.41 9.20
C TYR A 205 -37.63 -6.78 9.58
N VAL A 206 -36.82 -7.83 9.75
CA VAL A 206 -37.32 -9.17 10.12
C VAL A 206 -37.00 -9.50 11.57
N LEU A 207 -35.77 -9.24 12.00
CA LEU A 207 -35.33 -9.52 13.37
C LEU A 207 -35.75 -8.42 14.37
N ASP A 208 -36.21 -7.27 13.87
CA ASP A 208 -36.72 -6.10 14.61
C ASP A 208 -35.92 -5.77 15.90
N LEU A 209 -34.60 -5.86 15.79
CA LEU A 209 -33.68 -5.62 16.88
C LEU A 209 -33.81 -4.16 17.35
N PRO A 210 -33.53 -3.84 18.63
CA PRO A 210 -33.65 -2.50 19.20
C PRO A 210 -32.53 -1.59 18.68
N TYR A 211 -32.56 -1.27 17.39
CA TYR A 211 -31.66 -0.34 16.74
C TYR A 211 -32.29 1.05 16.66
N PHE A 212 -31.44 2.07 16.63
CA PHE A 212 -31.82 3.48 16.58
C PHE A 212 -32.43 3.91 15.22
N VAL A 213 -32.84 2.95 14.39
CA VAL A 213 -33.32 3.13 13.02
C VAL A 213 -34.86 3.15 12.97
N LYS A 214 -35.52 2.85 14.11
CA LYS A 214 -36.97 2.99 14.31
C LYS A 214 -37.40 4.45 14.40
#